data_AF-A0A7X5JBU0-F1
#
_entry.id   AF-A0A7X5JBU0-F1
#
_cell.length_a   1.000
_cell.length_b   1.000
_cell.length_c   1.000
_cell.angle_alpha   90.00
_cell.angle_beta   90.00
_cell.angle_gamma   90.00
#
_symmetry.space_group_name_H-M   'P 1'
#
loop_
_entity.id
_entity.type
_entity.pdbx_description
1 polymer ?
#
loop_
_entity_poly.entity_id
_entity_poly.type
_entity_poly.pdbx_seq_one_letter_code
_entity_poly.pdbx_strand_id
1 'polypeptide(L)'
;MRHYFSDVPVMIQVARCESQYRQTLADGSVLRGKVDSADMGVMQINERYHGAKAKELGLDLTNIYDNMAYARYLYEKQGTQPWSASSACWSPTLAMK
;
A
#
# COMPACT_ATOMS: atom_id res chain seq x y z
N MET A 1 -0.67 4.76 10.55
CA MET A 1 -0.60 3.43 9.91
C MET A 1 -0.82 2.25 10.85
N ARG A 2 0.06 1.94 11.82
CA ARG A 2 -0.10 0.74 12.67
C ARG A 2 -1.46 0.67 13.39
N HIS A 3 -1.94 1.81 13.90
CA HIS A 3 -3.27 1.92 14.48
C HIS A 3 -4.39 1.70 13.44
N TYR A 4 -4.22 2.25 12.23
CA TYR A 4 -5.18 2.15 11.13
C TYR A 4 -5.41 0.71 10.66
N PHE A 5 -4.34 -0.11 10.62
CA PHE A 5 -4.40 -1.53 10.24
C PHE A 5 -4.26 -2.47 11.44
N SER A 6 -4.67 -2.04 12.64
CA SER A 6 -4.55 -2.85 13.85
C SER A 6 -5.36 -4.14 13.78
N ASP A 7 -6.49 -4.12 13.06
CA ASP A 7 -7.38 -5.25 12.78
C ASP A 7 -6.91 -6.13 11.61
N VAL A 8 -6.00 -5.63 10.77
CA VAL A 8 -5.43 -6.36 9.62
C VAL A 8 -3.89 -6.31 9.65
N PRO A 9 -3.22 -7.05 10.57
CA PRO A 9 -1.78 -6.96 10.76
C PRO A 9 -0.93 -7.26 9.52
N VAL A 10 -1.46 -8.06 8.58
CA VAL A 10 -0.78 -8.35 7.31
C VAL A 10 -0.54 -7.08 6.50
N MET A 11 -1.45 -6.11 6.53
CA MET A 11 -1.31 -4.85 5.79
C MET A 11 -0.17 -3.97 6.34
N ILE A 12 0.12 -4.09 7.64
CA ILE A 12 1.30 -3.45 8.24
C ILE A 12 2.58 -4.06 7.67
N GLN A 13 2.60 -5.39 7.47
CA GLN A 13 3.76 -6.10 6.94
C GLN A 13 3.95 -5.86 5.44
N VAL A 14 2.86 -5.79 4.68
CA VAL A 14 2.86 -5.34 3.28
C VAL A 14 3.52 -3.95 3.19
N ALA A 15 3.03 -2.97 3.95
CA ALA A 15 3.61 -1.61 3.95
C ALA A 15 5.11 -1.57 4.31
N ARG A 16 5.55 -2.45 5.21
CA ARG A 16 6.98 -2.60 5.53
C ARG A 16 7.78 -3.03 4.31
N CYS A 17 7.28 -4.04 3.60
CA CYS A 17 7.96 -4.63 2.45
C CYS A 17 7.90 -3.72 1.21
N GLU A 18 6.78 -3.02 1.02
CA GLU A 18 6.56 -2.14 -0.13
C GLU A 18 7.35 -0.82 -0.03
N SER A 19 7.36 -0.17 1.13
CA SER A 19 7.87 1.20 1.25
C SER A 19 8.77 1.45 2.46
N GLN A 20 8.94 0.45 3.33
CA GLN A 20 9.48 0.64 4.68
C GLN A 20 8.69 1.71 5.46
N TYR A 21 7.36 1.71 5.29
CA TYR A 21 6.42 2.66 5.92
C TYR A 21 6.52 4.11 5.46
N ARG A 22 7.12 4.38 4.29
CA ARG A 22 7.30 5.75 3.77
C ARG A 22 6.24 6.10 2.75
N GLN A 23 5.52 7.21 2.97
CA GLN A 23 4.67 7.82 1.95
C GLN A 23 5.47 8.74 1.03
N THR A 24 6.46 9.45 1.57
CA THR A 24 7.22 10.49 0.86
C THR A 24 8.72 10.25 0.95
N LEU A 25 9.46 10.86 0.03
CA LEU A 25 10.91 11.01 0.07
C LEU A 25 11.31 12.18 1.00
N ALA A 26 12.61 12.34 1.21
CA ALA A 26 13.16 13.37 2.09
C ALA A 26 12.86 14.80 1.61
N ASP A 27 12.62 14.99 0.31
CA ASP A 27 12.26 16.26 -0.31
C ASP A 27 10.75 16.57 -0.25
N GLY A 28 9.94 15.67 0.32
CA GLY A 28 8.50 15.81 0.43
C GLY A 28 7.71 15.28 -0.78
N SER A 29 8.37 14.85 -1.86
CA SER A 29 7.70 14.20 -2.99
C SER A 29 7.17 12.81 -2.60
N VAL A 30 6.08 12.37 -3.23
CA VAL A 30 5.51 11.03 -2.97
C VAL A 30 6.50 9.95 -3.39
N LEU A 31 6.67 8.93 -2.55
CA LEU A 31 7.49 7.77 -2.87
C LEU A 31 6.89 7.07 -4.10
N ARG A 32 7.71 6.91 -5.12
CA ARG A 32 7.37 6.21 -6.36
C ARG A 32 8.16 4.91 -6.46
N GLY A 33 7.55 3.88 -7.02
CA GLY A 33 8.20 2.58 -7.21
C GLY A 33 9.47 2.69 -8.05
N LYS A 34 10.47 1.86 -7.72
CA LYS A 34 11.74 1.82 -8.44
C LYS A 34 11.62 1.15 -9.81
N VAL A 35 10.72 0.17 -9.93
CA VAL A 35 10.51 -0.62 -11.16
C VAL A 35 9.37 -0.02 -11.99
N ASP A 36 8.20 0.21 -11.40
CA ASP A 36 7.12 0.99 -12.01
C ASP A 36 6.92 2.28 -11.22
N SER A 37 7.15 3.42 -11.86
CA SER A 37 6.93 4.73 -11.25
C SER A 37 5.45 5.03 -11.00
N ALA A 38 4.53 4.21 -11.54
CA ALA A 38 3.12 4.30 -11.20
C ALA A 38 2.81 3.81 -9.79
N ASP A 39 3.68 3.03 -9.14
CA ASP A 39 3.46 2.55 -7.77
C ASP A 39 3.67 3.69 -6.77
N MET A 40 2.63 4.00 -5.99
CA MET A 40 2.60 5.21 -5.16
C MET A 40 2.53 4.95 -3.67
N GLY A 41 3.37 5.67 -2.95
CA GLY A 41 3.26 5.90 -1.52
C GLY A 41 3.50 4.65 -0.68
N VAL A 42 2.93 4.67 0.52
CA VAL A 42 3.23 3.70 1.57
C VAL A 42 2.76 2.29 1.24
N MET A 43 1.70 2.16 0.44
CA MET A 43 1.15 0.88 -0.02
C MET A 43 1.55 0.51 -1.45
N GLN A 44 2.40 1.32 -2.10
CA GLN A 44 2.86 1.11 -3.49
C GLN A 44 1.70 0.78 -4.46
N ILE A 45 0.61 1.55 -4.39
CA ILE A 45 -0.57 1.32 -5.25
C ILE A 45 -0.27 1.83 -6.65
N ASN A 46 -0.42 0.97 -7.66
CA ASN A 46 -0.19 1.34 -9.05
C ASN A 46 -1.28 2.30 -9.58
N GLU A 47 -0.94 3.58 -9.74
CA GLU A 47 -1.83 4.64 -10.19
C GLU A 47 -2.42 4.37 -11.58
N ARG A 48 -1.69 3.69 -12.47
CA ARG A 48 -2.17 3.38 -13.84
C ARG A 48 -3.41 2.49 -13.82
N TYR A 49 -3.44 1.50 -12.93
CA TYR A 49 -4.56 0.55 -12.83
C TYR A 49 -5.64 1.02 -11.85
N HIS A 50 -5.24 1.71 -10.79
CA HIS A 50 -6.11 2.00 -9.65
C HIS A 50 -6.54 3.46 -9.54
N GLY A 51 -5.87 4.38 -10.23
CA GLY A 51 -6.09 5.82 -10.11
C GLY A 51 -7.50 6.26 -10.49
N ALA A 52 -8.09 5.68 -11.55
CA ALA A 52 -9.47 5.99 -11.95
C ALA A 52 -10.48 5.59 -10.85
N LYS A 53 -10.36 4.37 -10.32
CA LYS A 53 -11.23 3.89 -9.25
C LYS A 53 -11.00 4.65 -7.93
N ALA A 54 -9.76 5.02 -7.61
CA ALA A 54 -9.47 5.84 -6.43
C ALA A 54 -10.17 7.20 -6.52
N LYS A 55 -10.10 7.86 -7.69
CA LYS A 55 -10.79 9.14 -7.95
C LYS A 55 -12.31 9.01 -7.85
N GLU A 56 -12.89 7.94 -8.39
CA GLU A 56 -14.34 7.66 -8.24
C GLU A 56 -14.77 7.51 -6.77
N LEU A 57 -13.89 7.00 -5.92
CA LEU A 57 -14.10 6.89 -4.47
C LEU A 57 -13.76 8.18 -3.71
N GLY A 58 -13.33 9.24 -4.41
CA GLY A 58 -12.92 10.50 -3.80
C GLY A 58 -11.58 10.45 -3.06
N LEU A 59 -10.71 9.49 -3.40
CA LEU A 59 -9.43 9.24 -2.74
C LEU A 59 -8.27 9.78 -3.57
N ASP A 60 -7.36 10.51 -2.92
CA ASP A 60 -6.10 10.97 -3.49
C ASP A 60 -4.93 10.07 -3.05
N LEU A 61 -4.43 9.23 -3.96
CA LEU A 61 -3.35 8.28 -3.66
C LEU A 61 -2.02 8.93 -3.24
N THR A 62 -1.85 10.24 -3.44
CA THR A 62 -0.69 11.00 -2.96
C THR A 62 -0.79 11.33 -1.46
N ASN A 63 -2.00 11.36 -0.91
CA ASN A 63 -2.27 11.51 0.51
C ASN A 63 -2.10 10.17 1.24
N ILE A 64 -1.41 10.17 2.39
CA ILE A 64 -1.14 8.95 3.15
C ILE A 64 -2.42 8.23 3.63
N TYR A 65 -3.44 8.97 4.07
CA TYR A 65 -4.68 8.39 4.59
C TYR A 65 -5.49 7.74 3.47
N ASP A 66 -5.60 8.41 2.34
CA ASP A 66 -6.32 7.92 1.17
C ASP A 66 -5.59 6.76 0.49
N ASN A 67 -4.25 6.79 0.48
CA ASN A 67 -3.43 5.64 0.05
C ASN A 67 -3.71 4.40 0.92
N MET A 68 -3.76 4.56 2.25
CA MET A 68 -4.13 3.48 3.16
C MET A 68 -5.60 3.05 3.00
N ALA A 69 -6.52 3.99 2.79
CA ALA A 69 -7.94 3.70 2.58
C ALA A 69 -8.18 2.92 1.29
N TYR A 70 -7.50 3.29 0.21
CA TYR A 70 -7.60 2.55 -1.04
C TYR A 70 -6.97 1.16 -0.92
N ALA A 71 -5.84 1.03 -0.21
CA ALA A 71 -5.26 -0.28 0.07
C ALA A 71 -6.19 -1.17 0.92
N ARG A 72 -6.89 -0.59 1.90
CA ARG A 72 -7.94 -1.28 2.66
C ARG A 72 -9.06 -1.77 1.74
N TYR A 73 -9.54 -0.90 0.85
CA TYR A 73 -10.55 -1.26 -0.15
C TYR A 73 -10.10 -2.43 -1.03
N LEU A 74 -8.85 -2.42 -1.52
CA LEU A 74 -8.29 -3.54 -2.28
C LEU A 74 -8.23 -4.83 -1.46
N TYR A 75 -7.76 -4.74 -0.22
CA TYR A 75 -7.67 -5.88 0.68
C TYR A 75 -9.03 -6.53 0.94
N GLU A 76 -10.07 -5.74 1.19
CA GLU A 76 -11.41 -6.26 1.43
C GLU A 76 -12.02 -6.95 0.20
N LYS A 77 -11.56 -6.60 -1.01
CA LYS A 77 -12.04 -7.19 -2.26
C LYS A 77 -11.20 -8.37 -2.74
N GLN A 78 -9.90 -8.35 -2.48
CA GLN A 78 -8.94 -9.25 -3.16
C GLN A 78 -7.93 -9.89 -2.19
N GLY A 79 -8.04 -9.60 -0.89
CA GLY A 79 -7.03 -9.98 0.09
C GLY A 79 -5.67 -9.36 -0.26
N THR A 80 -4.60 -10.14 -0.13
CA THR A 80 -3.22 -9.69 -0.37
C THR A 80 -2.74 -9.88 -1.82
N GLN A 81 -3.60 -10.32 -2.74
CA GLN A 81 -3.21 -10.59 -4.13
C GLN A 81 -2.53 -9.41 -4.84
N PRO A 82 -2.95 -8.16 -4.66
CA PRO A 82 -2.29 -7.01 -5.29
C PRO A 82 -0.80 -6.84 -4.91
N TRP A 83 -0.38 -7.40 -3.77
CA TRP A 83 1.00 -7.32 -3.25
C TRP A 83 1.71 -8.68 -3.29
N SER A 84 1.28 -9.58 -4.18
CA SER A 84 1.88 -10.90 -4.36
C SER A 84 3.37 -10.84 -4.71
N ALA A 85 3.81 -9.80 -5.42
CA ALA A 85 5.21 -9.57 -5.78
C ALA A 85 6.14 -9.44 -4.56
N SER A 86 5.65 -8.89 -3.44
CA SER A 86 6.41 -8.75 -2.19
C SER A 86 6.12 -9.86 -1.17
N SER A 87 5.37 -10.90 -1.56
CA SER A 87 4.92 -11.97 -0.67
C SER A 87 6.03 -12.72 0.05
N ALA A 88 7.18 -12.90 -0.58
CA ALA A 88 8.34 -13.50 0.08
C ALA A 88 8.81 -12.71 1.32
N CYS A 89 8.56 -11.40 1.37
CA CYS A 89 8.93 -10.53 2.49
C CYS A 89 7.89 -10.52 3.62
N TRP A 90 6.58 -10.49 3.31
CA TRP A 90 5.53 -10.38 4.32
C TRP A 90 4.90 -11.72 4.72
N SER A 91 4.87 -12.74 3.86
CA SER A 91 4.21 -14.02 4.17
C SER A 91 4.82 -14.77 5.37
N PRO A 92 6.16 -14.78 5.60
CA PRO A 92 6.72 -15.47 6.76
C PRO A 92 6.25 -14.86 8.10
N THR A 93 5.93 -13.57 8.11
CA THR A 93 5.47 -12.87 9.32
C THR A 93 4.06 -13.27 9.75
N LEU A 94 3.30 -13.94 8.88
CA LEU A 94 1.97 -14.48 9.19
C LEU A 94 2.01 -15.92 9.69
N ALA A 95 3.03 -16.68 9.28
CA ALA A 95 3.24 -18.07 9.69
C ALA A 95 3.89 -18.20 11.08
N MET A 96 4.42 -17.12 11.65
CA MET A 96 5.01 -17.09 12.99
C MET A 96 3.99 -16.84 14.12
N LYS A 97 2.70 -17.16 13.91
CA LYS A 97 1.65 -17.08 14.93
C LYS A 97 1.11 -18.45 15.27
#